data_AF-A0AAE0EET2-F1
#
_entry.id   AF-A0AAE0EET2-F1
#
_cell.length_a   1.000
_cell.length_b   1.000
_cell.length_c   1.000
_cell.angle_alpha   90.00
_cell.angle_beta   90.00
_cell.angle_gamma   90.00
#
_symmetry.space_group_name_H-M   'P 1'
#
loop_
_entity.id
_entity.type
_entity.pdbx_description
1 polymer ?
#
loop_
_entity_poly.entity_id
_entity_poly.type
_entity_poly.pdbx_seq_one_letter_code
_entity_poly.pdbx_strand_id
1 'polypeptide(L)'
;MENHTKRRVVCPENEELAMYMLQKRQEMAEKPKGLSENIDMTLSKAYNNICDSKQPIKTLKDMSQIKGVGKWILKLMQEFFRADSGNSEPEDLTDKGKQSKGTKAKGTKHYMPQRNSVAYALLITLYRGIANGNEFMRKQELIDAAEASGLSRAPIAPEKGKGKPGQFGSSPREWYSGWSCMKTLVTKGLVVKSSCPAKYMLTQEGHEAARECLTRSGSGRSHRERG
;
A
#
# COMPACT_ATOMS: atom_id res chain seq x y z
N MET A 1 5.19 19.30 20.61
CA MET A 1 3.84 19.78 20.26
C MET A 1 2.86 18.68 20.60
N GLU A 2 1.74 19.08 21.20
CA GLU A 2 0.58 18.29 21.66
C GLU A 2 0.82 17.29 22.81
N ASN A 3 0.53 17.77 24.03
CA ASN A 3 0.25 16.93 25.19
C ASN A 3 -0.83 15.90 24.82
N HIS A 4 -0.45 14.64 24.68
CA HIS A 4 -1.39 13.52 24.58
C HIS A 4 -2.08 13.36 25.93
N THR A 5 -3.11 14.17 26.17
CA THR A 5 -3.89 14.14 27.40
C THR A 5 -4.51 12.76 27.58
N LYS A 6 -4.17 12.08 28.68
CA LYS A 6 -4.76 10.81 29.08
C LYS A 6 -6.29 11.00 29.13
N ARG A 7 -6.99 10.48 28.12
CA ARG A 7 -8.46 10.53 28.05
C ARG A 7 -9.03 9.72 29.21
N ARG A 8 -10.07 10.24 29.87
CA ARG A 8 -10.76 9.53 30.95
C ARG A 8 -11.41 8.26 30.38
N VAL A 9 -11.09 7.12 30.96
CA VAL A 9 -11.69 5.84 30.59
C VAL A 9 -13.05 5.73 31.26
N VAL A 10 -14.08 5.36 30.50
CA VAL A 10 -15.47 5.27 30.97
C VAL A 10 -15.69 4.01 31.82
N CYS A 11 -15.07 2.89 31.43
CA CYS A 11 -15.09 1.62 32.16
C CYS A 11 -13.71 1.39 32.82
N PRO A 12 -13.59 1.37 34.15
CA PRO A 12 -12.30 1.19 34.84
C PRO A 12 -11.51 -0.04 34.40
N GLU A 13 -12.20 -1.14 34.06
CA GLU A 13 -11.62 -2.39 33.58
C GLU A 13 -10.90 -2.24 32.23
N ASN A 14 -11.17 -1.18 31.47
CA ASN A 14 -10.49 -0.89 30.22
C ASN A 14 -9.24 -0.02 30.42
N GLU A 15 -8.92 0.41 31.65
CA GLU A 15 -7.82 1.35 31.91
C GLU A 15 -6.47 0.76 31.55
N GLU A 16 -6.20 -0.49 31.93
CA GLU A 16 -4.96 -1.18 31.61
C GLU A 16 -4.79 -1.38 30.10
N LEU A 17 -5.86 -1.78 29.41
CA LEU A 17 -5.86 -1.93 27.95
C LEU A 17 -5.61 -0.59 27.24
N ALA A 18 -6.22 0.50 27.74
CA ALA A 18 -6.03 1.84 27.20
C ALA A 18 -4.59 2.33 27.42
N MET A 19 -4.01 2.08 28.59
CA MET A 19 -2.61 2.40 28.89
C MET A 19 -1.65 1.60 28.00
N TYR A 20 -1.88 0.31 27.81
CA TYR A 20 -1.09 -0.52 26.92
C TYR A 20 -1.12 -0.01 25.47
N MET A 21 -2.28 0.48 25.02
CA MET A 21 -2.41 1.07 23.68
C MET A 21 -1.56 2.33 23.51
N LEU A 22 -1.56 3.21 24.52
CA LEU A 22 -0.74 4.42 24.52
C LEU A 22 0.75 4.07 24.49
N GLN A 23 1.16 3.09 25.30
CA GLN A 23 2.53 2.62 25.34
C GLN A 23 3.00 2.11 23.96
N LYS A 24 2.20 1.27 23.30
CA LYS A 24 2.51 0.79 21.94
C LYS A 24 2.59 1.92 20.92
N ARG A 25 1.78 2.97 21.05
CA ARG A 25 1.85 4.17 20.20
C ARG A 25 3.16 4.92 20.38
N GLN A 26 3.59 5.16 21.62
CA GLN A 26 4.88 5.79 21.93
C GLN A 26 6.07 4.95 21.42
N GLU A 27 6.07 3.65 21.68
CA GLU A 27 7.12 2.74 21.20
C GLU A 27 7.26 2.79 19.66
N MET A 28 6.15 2.96 18.94
CA MET A 28 6.18 3.11 17.48
C MET A 28 6.63 4.51 17.03
N ALA A 29 6.36 5.55 17.81
CA ALA A 29 6.82 6.92 17.52
C ALA A 29 8.34 7.07 17.70
N GLU A 30 8.93 6.34 18.65
CA GLU A 30 10.38 6.36 18.93
C GLU A 30 11.21 5.57 17.91
N LYS A 31 10.58 4.73 17.07
CA LYS A 31 11.30 3.97 16.03
C LYS A 31 11.87 4.92 14.97
N PRO A 32 13.01 4.59 14.33
CA PRO A 32 13.71 5.49 13.40
C PRO A 32 12.91 5.86 12.13
N LYS A 33 11.84 5.11 11.80
CA LYS A 33 10.91 5.47 10.72
C LYS A 33 9.81 6.45 11.16
N GLY A 34 9.72 6.74 12.46
CA GLY A 34 8.64 7.49 13.08
C GLY A 34 7.28 6.82 12.92
N LEU A 35 6.27 7.47 13.48
CA LEU A 35 4.88 7.10 13.29
C LEU A 35 4.28 7.93 12.15
N SER A 36 3.84 7.29 11.07
CA SER A 36 3.16 8.01 9.99
C SER A 36 1.82 8.56 10.47
N GLU A 37 1.41 9.73 9.97
CA GLU A 37 0.16 10.42 10.34
C GLU A 37 -1.09 9.52 10.23
N ASN A 38 -1.17 8.69 9.18
CA ASN A 38 -2.28 7.75 8.98
C ASN A 38 -2.36 6.67 10.08
N ILE A 39 -1.20 6.17 10.53
CA ILE A 39 -1.13 5.18 11.60
C ILE A 39 -1.47 5.86 12.93
N ASP A 40 -0.97 7.07 13.15
CA ASP A 40 -1.25 7.86 14.34
C ASP A 40 -2.74 8.17 14.52
N MET A 41 -3.40 8.60 13.43
CA MET A 41 -4.86 8.78 13.41
C MET A 41 -5.62 7.48 13.73
N THR A 42 -5.15 6.36 13.21
CA THR A 42 -5.79 5.05 13.42
C THR A 42 -5.66 4.59 14.87
N LEU A 43 -4.46 4.73 15.47
CA LEU A 43 -4.21 4.43 16.88
C LEU A 43 -4.99 5.37 17.81
N SER A 44 -5.01 6.66 17.50
CA SER A 44 -5.78 7.66 18.26
C SER A 44 -7.27 7.34 18.27
N LYS A 45 -7.82 6.98 17.11
CA LYS A 45 -9.25 6.64 16.99
C LYS A 45 -9.60 5.39 17.77
N ALA A 46 -8.77 4.36 17.70
CA ALA A 46 -8.99 3.14 18.46
C ALA A 46 -8.82 3.36 19.98
N TYR A 47 -7.81 4.12 20.41
CA TYR A 47 -7.63 4.53 21.80
C TYR A 47 -8.87 5.26 22.33
N ASN A 48 -9.36 6.26 21.60
CA ASN A 48 -10.55 7.01 21.99
C ASN A 48 -11.77 6.09 22.15
N ASN A 49 -11.98 5.16 21.23
CA ASN A 49 -13.12 4.24 21.30
C ASN A 49 -12.98 3.18 22.41
N ILE A 50 -11.76 2.79 22.80
CA ILE A 50 -11.53 1.96 23.99
C ILE A 50 -11.87 2.75 25.25
N CYS A 51 -11.41 4.00 25.35
CA CYS A 51 -11.74 4.87 26.47
C CYS A 51 -13.24 5.12 26.59
N ASP A 52 -13.93 5.32 25.47
CA ASP A 52 -15.36 5.59 25.42
C ASP A 52 -16.23 4.33 25.54
N SER A 53 -15.63 3.13 25.54
CA SER A 53 -16.35 1.87 25.70
C SER A 53 -16.93 1.75 27.10
N LYS A 54 -18.23 1.48 27.17
CA LYS A 54 -18.98 1.26 28.42
C LYS A 54 -18.89 -0.18 28.91
N GLN A 55 -18.46 -1.11 28.05
CA GLN A 55 -18.35 -2.53 28.37
C GLN A 55 -16.89 -2.90 28.60
N PRO A 56 -16.62 -3.83 29.54
CA PRO A 56 -15.27 -4.33 29.80
C PRO A 56 -14.78 -5.15 28.60
N ILE A 57 -13.58 -4.85 28.12
CA ILE A 57 -12.94 -5.49 26.97
C ILE A 57 -11.94 -6.52 27.51
N LYS A 58 -12.41 -7.74 27.75
CA LYS A 58 -11.58 -8.80 28.36
C LYS A 58 -10.99 -9.76 27.33
N THR A 59 -11.58 -9.82 26.13
CA THR A 59 -11.11 -10.71 25.08
C THR A 59 -10.79 -9.97 23.79
N LEU A 60 -9.97 -10.62 22.94
CA LEU A 60 -9.75 -10.15 21.57
C LEU A 60 -11.05 -10.06 20.76
N LYS A 61 -12.04 -10.89 21.09
CA LYS A 61 -13.35 -10.86 20.44
C LYS A 61 -14.08 -9.56 20.77
N ASP A 62 -14.09 -9.15 22.04
CA ASP A 62 -14.70 -7.89 22.47
C ASP A 62 -13.99 -6.70 21.83
N MET A 63 -12.66 -6.76 21.77
CA MET A 63 -11.85 -5.72 21.14
C MET A 63 -12.17 -5.58 19.64
N SER A 64 -12.43 -6.70 18.95
CA SER A 64 -12.74 -6.70 17.52
C SER A 64 -14.07 -6.01 17.17
N GLN A 65 -14.97 -5.87 18.14
CA GLN A 65 -16.26 -5.19 17.94
C GLN A 65 -16.14 -3.66 18.06
N ILE A 66 -15.01 -3.16 18.55
CA ILE A 66 -14.79 -1.72 18.74
C ILE A 66 -14.57 -1.05 17.39
N LYS A 67 -15.31 0.02 17.13
CA LYS A 67 -15.15 0.81 15.91
C LYS A 67 -13.72 1.33 15.78
N GLY A 68 -13.13 1.16 14.61
CA GLY A 68 -11.74 1.59 14.37
C GLY A 68 -10.67 0.60 14.83
N VAL A 69 -11.04 -0.50 15.50
CA VAL A 69 -10.12 -1.62 15.74
C VAL A 69 -10.16 -2.56 14.54
N GLY A 70 -9.09 -2.52 13.74
CA GLY A 70 -8.90 -3.42 12.60
C GLY A 70 -8.00 -4.61 12.93
N LYS A 71 -7.86 -5.56 11.99
CA LYS A 71 -6.98 -6.75 12.11
C LYS A 71 -5.55 -6.41 12.57
N TRP A 72 -5.01 -5.29 12.11
CA TRP A 72 -3.67 -4.84 12.50
C TRP A 72 -3.60 -4.42 13.97
N ILE A 73 -4.59 -3.68 14.47
CA ILE A 73 -4.66 -3.30 15.89
C ILE A 73 -4.90 -4.54 16.76
N LEU A 74 -5.76 -5.46 16.33
CA LEU A 74 -5.96 -6.73 17.05
C LEU A 74 -4.66 -7.51 17.22
N LYS A 75 -3.85 -7.57 16.16
CA LYS A 75 -2.53 -8.21 16.22
C LYS A 75 -1.56 -7.47 17.14
N LEU A 76 -1.59 -6.13 17.12
CA LEU A 76 -0.77 -5.28 17.99
C LEU A 76 -1.11 -5.49 19.48
N MET A 77 -2.40 -5.66 19.78
CA MET A 77 -2.92 -5.76 21.15
C MET A 77 -3.05 -7.22 21.62
N GLN A 78 -2.77 -8.18 20.74
CA GLN A 78 -2.81 -9.62 21.06
C GLN A 78 -1.85 -9.99 22.20
N GLU A 79 -0.69 -9.32 22.29
CA GLU A 79 0.27 -9.53 23.38
C GLU A 79 -0.34 -9.21 24.77
N PHE A 80 -1.21 -8.20 24.85
CA PHE A 80 -1.89 -7.84 26.09
C PHE A 80 -2.81 -8.97 26.58
N PHE A 81 -3.64 -9.50 25.68
CA PHE A 81 -4.59 -10.58 26.03
C PHE A 81 -3.90 -11.95 26.23
N ARG A 82 -2.70 -12.15 25.66
CA ARG A 82 -1.90 -13.37 25.88
C ARG A 82 -1.31 -13.45 27.29
N ALA A 83 -1.15 -12.33 27.99
CA ALA A 83 -0.62 -12.31 29.35
C ALA A 83 -1.59 -12.93 30.38
N ASP A 84 -2.88 -13.01 30.06
CA ASP A 84 -3.95 -13.42 31.00
C ASP A 84 -4.56 -14.80 30.69
N SER A 85 -4.15 -15.43 29.60
CA SER A 85 -4.67 -16.73 29.15
C SER A 85 -3.52 -17.71 28.93
N GLY A 86 -3.35 -18.59 29.92
CA GLY A 86 -2.34 -19.64 29.91
C GLY A 86 -2.35 -20.43 28.60
N ASN A 87 -1.16 -20.52 28.00
CA ASN A 87 -0.73 -21.43 26.96
C ASN A 87 -1.82 -21.95 26.00
N SER A 88 -1.98 -21.27 24.86
CA SER A 88 -2.53 -21.91 23.67
C SER A 88 -1.89 -21.29 22.43
N GLU A 89 -1.21 -22.14 21.68
CA GLU A 89 -0.64 -21.92 20.36
C GLU A 89 -1.59 -21.12 19.44
N PRO A 90 -1.07 -20.39 18.43
CA PRO A 90 -1.93 -19.76 17.44
C PRO A 90 -2.57 -20.84 16.57
N GLU A 91 -3.78 -21.28 16.94
CA GLU A 91 -4.64 -22.03 16.02
C GLU A 91 -4.96 -21.15 14.81
N ASP A 92 -4.40 -21.61 13.70
CA ASP A 92 -4.64 -21.17 12.35
C ASP A 92 -6.11 -21.41 11.98
N LEU A 93 -6.93 -20.36 12.05
CA LEU A 93 -8.25 -20.36 11.41
C LEU A 93 -8.09 -19.99 9.93
N THR A 94 -7.47 -20.91 9.16
CA THR A 94 -7.78 -21.16 7.76
C THR A 94 -9.04 -22.05 7.73
N ASP A 95 -9.93 -22.10 6.75
CA ASP A 95 -10.05 -21.61 5.38
C ASP A 95 -11.57 -21.62 5.07
N LYS A 96 -12.05 -20.70 4.23
CA LYS A 96 -12.93 -21.09 3.12
C LYS A 96 -12.95 -19.98 2.06
N GLY A 97 -12.11 -20.18 1.04
CA GLY A 97 -12.52 -19.92 -0.33
C GLY A 97 -11.95 -18.69 -1.03
N LYS A 98 -10.66 -18.74 -1.43
CA LYS A 98 -10.27 -18.64 -2.85
C LYS A 98 -8.78 -18.91 -3.03
N GLN A 99 -8.48 -20.00 -3.72
CA GLN A 99 -7.13 -20.39 -4.13
C GLN A 99 -6.39 -19.25 -4.84
N SER A 100 -5.21 -18.89 -4.35
CA SER A 100 -4.10 -18.48 -5.21
C SER A 100 -2.75 -18.76 -4.54
N LYS A 101 -2.17 -19.90 -4.94
CA LYS A 101 -0.74 -20.20 -5.15
C LYS A 101 0.29 -19.32 -4.38
N GLY A 102 0.89 -19.92 -3.35
CA GLY A 102 2.32 -19.74 -3.03
C GLY A 102 2.70 -18.64 -2.03
N THR A 103 2.35 -18.82 -0.76
CA THR A 103 2.90 -18.03 0.36
C THR A 103 4.32 -18.51 0.71
N LYS A 104 5.33 -17.91 0.08
CA LYS A 104 6.66 -17.78 0.71
C LYS A 104 6.71 -16.48 1.50
N ALA A 105 7.01 -16.61 2.79
CA ALA A 105 7.17 -15.58 3.82
C ALA A 105 7.51 -14.19 3.25
N LYS A 106 6.60 -13.24 3.47
CA LYS A 106 6.71 -11.87 2.96
C LYS A 106 7.23 -10.98 4.09
N GLY A 107 8.54 -11.03 4.33
CA GLY A 107 9.25 -9.79 4.70
C GLY A 107 8.84 -8.71 3.70
N THR A 108 8.72 -7.46 4.11
CA THR A 108 8.20 -6.32 3.34
C THR A 108 8.70 -6.31 1.89
N LYS A 109 8.03 -7.03 0.98
CA LYS A 109 8.42 -7.08 -0.43
C LYS A 109 8.13 -5.70 -0.98
N HIS A 110 9.19 -5.00 -1.37
CA HIS A 110 9.12 -3.74 -2.09
C HIS A 110 8.19 -3.88 -3.30
N TYR A 111 7.41 -2.85 -3.57
CA TYR A 111 6.38 -2.91 -4.61
C TYR A 111 7.04 -3.13 -5.98
N MET A 112 6.59 -4.18 -6.68
CA MET A 112 7.10 -4.57 -8.00
C MET A 112 5.94 -4.60 -8.98
N PRO A 113 5.92 -3.70 -10.00
CA PRO A 113 4.92 -3.76 -11.06
C PRO A 113 4.93 -5.11 -11.77
N GLN A 114 3.74 -5.60 -12.13
CA GLN A 114 3.64 -6.82 -12.93
C GLN A 114 4.14 -6.59 -14.36
N ARG A 115 4.82 -7.58 -14.93
CA ARG A 115 5.26 -7.55 -16.33
C ARG A 115 4.08 -7.30 -17.26
N ASN A 116 4.30 -6.45 -18.26
CA ASN A 116 3.32 -6.03 -19.25
C ASN A 116 2.13 -5.20 -18.71
N SER A 117 2.21 -4.70 -17.47
CA SER A 117 1.25 -3.73 -16.93
C SER A 117 1.60 -2.30 -17.33
N VAL A 118 0.63 -1.38 -17.25
CA VAL A 118 0.86 0.05 -17.50
C VAL A 118 1.90 0.63 -16.53
N ALA A 119 1.83 0.24 -15.24
CA ALA A 119 2.81 0.68 -14.24
C ALA A 119 4.23 0.23 -14.57
N TYR A 120 4.37 -0.99 -15.11
CA TYR A 120 5.65 -1.50 -15.61
C TYR A 120 6.15 -0.70 -16.80
N ALA A 121 5.29 -0.44 -17.80
CA ALA A 121 5.67 0.35 -18.98
C ALA A 121 6.13 1.75 -18.59
N LEU A 122 5.39 2.46 -17.73
CA LEU A 122 5.75 3.79 -17.25
C LEU A 122 7.09 3.80 -16.50
N LEU A 123 7.32 2.82 -15.62
CA LEU A 123 8.56 2.72 -14.83
C LEU A 123 9.77 2.43 -15.73
N ILE A 124 9.65 1.48 -16.66
CA ILE A 124 10.74 1.11 -17.56
C ILE A 124 11.04 2.22 -18.58
N THR A 125 10.01 2.92 -19.06
CA THR A 125 10.21 4.06 -19.97
C THR A 125 10.96 5.20 -19.29
N LEU A 126 10.60 5.57 -18.06
CA LEU A 126 11.36 6.55 -17.28
C LEU A 126 12.82 6.10 -17.08
N TYR A 127 13.02 4.82 -16.76
CA TYR A 127 14.36 4.25 -16.57
C TYR A 127 15.22 4.35 -17.83
N ARG A 128 14.66 4.05 -19.00
CA ARG A 128 15.33 4.20 -20.30
C ARG A 128 15.56 5.66 -20.65
N GLY A 129 14.63 6.54 -20.32
CA GLY A 129 14.78 7.99 -20.52
C GLY A 129 16.00 8.55 -19.80
N ILE A 130 16.18 8.20 -18.52
CA ILE A 130 17.34 8.63 -17.73
C ILE A 130 18.65 8.05 -18.29
N ALA A 131 18.64 6.78 -18.71
CA ALA A 131 19.81 6.18 -19.35
C ALA A 131 20.22 6.90 -20.66
N ASN A 132 19.27 7.54 -21.34
CA ASN A 132 19.49 8.32 -22.55
C ASN A 132 19.76 9.82 -22.28
N GLY A 133 19.93 10.22 -21.01
CA GLY A 133 20.23 11.61 -20.62
C GLY A 133 19.03 12.48 -20.24
N ASN A 134 17.80 11.94 -20.24
CA ASN A 134 16.61 12.70 -19.83
C ASN A 134 16.36 12.53 -18.32
N GLU A 135 16.63 13.57 -17.53
CA GLU A 135 16.41 13.52 -16.07
C GLU A 135 14.93 13.43 -15.66
N PHE A 136 14.03 13.96 -16.50
CA PHE A 136 12.60 13.98 -16.26
C PHE A 136 11.82 13.78 -17.55
N MET A 137 10.57 13.33 -17.44
CA MET A 137 9.61 13.34 -18.54
C MET A 137 8.31 14.02 -18.13
N ARG A 138 7.66 14.73 -19.06
CA ARG A 138 6.32 15.27 -18.82
C ARG A 138 5.27 14.19 -19.01
N LYS A 139 4.06 14.41 -18.48
CA LYS A 139 2.96 13.43 -18.58
C LYS A 139 2.73 12.93 -20.01
N GLN A 140 2.54 13.84 -20.98
CA GLN A 140 2.21 13.44 -22.35
C GLN A 140 3.38 12.71 -23.02
N GLU A 141 4.58 13.28 -22.91
CA GLU A 141 5.82 12.67 -23.40
C GLU A 141 6.05 11.26 -22.84
N LEU A 142 5.78 11.05 -21.54
CA LEU A 142 5.92 9.75 -20.90
C LEU A 142 4.85 8.76 -21.38
N ILE A 143 3.61 9.21 -21.59
CA ILE A 143 2.55 8.38 -22.17
C ILE A 143 2.96 7.94 -23.58
N ASP A 144 3.32 8.90 -24.43
CA ASP A 144 3.66 8.63 -25.84
C ASP A 144 4.85 7.67 -25.94
N ALA A 145 5.91 7.89 -25.16
CA ALA A 145 7.08 7.03 -25.13
C ALA A 145 6.77 5.63 -24.57
N ALA A 146 5.92 5.53 -23.54
CA ALA A 146 5.54 4.24 -22.96
C ALA A 146 4.60 3.45 -23.89
N GLU A 147 3.73 4.10 -24.65
CA GLU A 147 2.93 3.46 -25.68
C GLU A 147 3.79 2.99 -26.85
N ALA A 148 4.69 3.85 -27.36
CA ALA A 148 5.64 3.50 -28.41
C ALA A 148 6.55 2.32 -28.03
N SER A 149 6.83 2.14 -26.73
CA SER A 149 7.65 1.02 -26.24
C SER A 149 6.99 -0.36 -26.39
N GLY A 150 5.66 -0.43 -26.53
CA GLY A 150 4.91 -1.69 -26.60
C GLY A 150 5.00 -2.54 -25.31
N LEU A 151 5.46 -1.97 -24.20
CA LEU A 151 5.67 -2.70 -22.95
C LEU A 151 4.38 -2.94 -22.15
N SER A 152 3.26 -2.32 -22.50
CA SER A 152 1.97 -2.51 -21.85
C SER A 152 1.00 -3.26 -22.76
N ARG A 153 0.19 -4.15 -22.19
CA ARG A 153 -0.93 -4.80 -22.89
C ARG A 153 -2.21 -3.94 -22.96
N ALA A 154 -2.26 -2.87 -22.16
CA ALA A 154 -3.41 -1.97 -22.07
C ALA A 154 -2.99 -0.54 -22.46
N PRO A 155 -3.90 0.26 -23.04
CA PRO A 155 -3.63 1.65 -23.40
C PRO A 155 -3.32 2.49 -22.15
N ILE A 156 -2.40 3.43 -22.30
CA ILE A 156 -1.95 4.32 -21.21
C ILE A 156 -2.69 5.65 -21.31
N ALA A 157 -2.78 6.17 -22.53
CA ALA A 157 -3.59 7.32 -22.89
C ALA A 157 -5.08 7.01 -22.66
N PRO A 158 -5.87 8.01 -22.24
CA PRO A 158 -7.33 7.90 -22.36
C PRO A 158 -7.68 7.71 -23.84
N GLU A 159 -8.50 6.71 -24.17
CA GLU A 159 -8.94 6.50 -25.56
C GLU A 159 -9.63 7.77 -26.08
N LYS A 160 -8.96 8.49 -26.99
CA LYS A 160 -9.54 9.63 -27.69
C LYS A 160 -10.62 9.10 -28.63
N GLY A 161 -11.88 9.14 -28.19
CA GLY A 161 -13.04 8.87 -29.04
C GLY A 161 -14.23 8.15 -28.42
N LYS A 162 -14.11 7.56 -27.22
CA LYS A 162 -15.22 6.84 -26.56
C LYS A 162 -15.62 7.47 -25.22
N GLY A 163 -16.03 8.73 -25.29
CA GLY A 163 -16.46 9.47 -24.11
C GLY A 163 -16.96 10.85 -24.47
N LYS A 164 -18.02 10.92 -25.27
CA LYS A 164 -18.84 12.13 -25.30
C LYS A 164 -19.55 12.24 -23.94
N PRO A 165 -19.52 13.39 -23.26
CA PRO A 165 -20.32 13.59 -22.06
C PRO A 165 -21.79 13.69 -22.49
N GLY A 166 -22.55 12.60 -22.40
CA GLY A 166 -23.99 12.66 -22.66
C GLY A 166 -24.71 11.36 -23.03
N GLN A 167 -24.02 10.26 -23.33
CA GLN A 167 -24.73 9.01 -23.68
C GLN A 167 -24.82 8.06 -22.49
N PHE A 168 -26.05 7.96 -21.97
CA PHE A 168 -26.50 6.95 -21.03
C PHE A 168 -26.09 5.55 -21.55
N GLY A 169 -25.08 4.95 -20.92
CA GLY A 169 -24.61 3.60 -21.26
C GLY A 169 -23.09 3.39 -21.33
N SER A 170 -22.26 4.44 -21.21
CA SER A 170 -20.80 4.26 -21.14
C SER A 170 -20.40 3.44 -19.91
N SER A 171 -19.71 2.32 -20.12
CA SER A 171 -19.27 1.47 -19.01
C SER A 171 -18.22 2.20 -18.16
N PRO A 172 -18.13 1.97 -16.84
CA PRO A 172 -17.14 2.61 -15.97
C PRO A 172 -15.68 2.45 -16.43
N ARG A 173 -15.39 1.50 -17.33
CA ARG A 173 -14.04 1.29 -17.88
C ARG A 173 -13.56 2.42 -18.79
N GLU A 174 -14.45 3.20 -19.40
CA GLU A 174 -14.08 4.25 -20.37
C GLU A 174 -13.44 5.49 -19.73
N TRP A 175 -13.64 5.71 -18.41
CA TRP A 175 -12.99 6.80 -17.67
C TRP A 175 -11.63 6.42 -17.07
N TYR A 176 -11.28 5.13 -17.04
CA TYR A 176 -10.02 4.66 -16.48
C TYR A 176 -8.90 4.73 -17.52
N SER A 177 -8.22 5.87 -17.60
CA SER A 177 -6.92 5.93 -18.28
C SER A 177 -5.89 5.08 -17.52
N GLY A 178 -5.04 4.35 -18.26
CA GLY A 178 -3.94 3.58 -17.69
C GLY A 178 -3.00 4.44 -16.82
N TRP A 179 -3.00 5.76 -17.02
CA TRP A 179 -2.27 6.75 -16.22
C TRP A 179 -2.57 6.74 -14.72
N SER A 180 -3.73 6.24 -14.28
CA SER A 180 -4.10 6.21 -12.84
C SER A 180 -3.07 5.49 -11.95
N CYS A 181 -2.36 4.50 -12.50
CA CYS A 181 -1.29 3.80 -11.78
C CYS A 181 -0.04 4.66 -11.49
N MET A 182 0.12 5.82 -12.15
CA MET A 182 1.19 6.76 -11.84
C MET A 182 1.09 7.28 -10.40
N LYS A 183 -0.13 7.49 -9.89
CA LYS A 183 -0.34 7.87 -8.48
C LYS A 183 0.22 6.80 -7.55
N THR A 184 0.02 5.52 -7.87
CA THR A 184 0.58 4.40 -7.11
C THR A 184 2.11 4.41 -7.14
N LEU A 185 2.73 4.64 -8.30
CA LEU A 185 4.20 4.72 -8.41
C LEU A 185 4.76 5.85 -7.54
N VAL A 186 4.07 6.99 -7.46
CA VAL A 186 4.44 8.10 -6.58
C VAL A 186 4.24 7.76 -5.10
N THR A 187 3.07 7.25 -4.72
CA THR A 187 2.79 6.86 -3.32
C THR A 187 3.71 5.73 -2.82
N LYS A 188 4.21 4.89 -3.73
CA LYS A 188 5.16 3.81 -3.41
C LYS A 188 6.62 4.27 -3.43
N GLY A 189 6.89 5.55 -3.66
CA GLY A 189 8.24 6.11 -3.62
C GLY A 189 9.11 5.73 -4.82
N LEU A 190 8.54 5.17 -5.90
CA LEU A 190 9.31 4.78 -7.10
C LEU A 190 9.51 5.94 -8.08
N VAL A 191 8.59 6.90 -8.08
CA VAL A 191 8.60 8.06 -8.97
C VAL A 191 8.34 9.30 -8.12
N VAL A 192 9.05 10.39 -8.39
CA VAL A 192 8.76 11.70 -7.81
C VAL A 192 8.13 12.59 -8.88
N LYS A 193 7.16 13.41 -8.45
CA LYS A 193 6.53 14.44 -9.26
C LYS A 193 7.00 15.81 -8.78
N SER A 194 7.59 16.60 -9.66
CA SER A 194 7.99 17.99 -9.38
C SER A 194 7.36 18.96 -10.39
N SER A 195 7.30 20.25 -10.04
CA SER A 195 6.82 21.39 -10.85
C SER A 195 5.36 21.39 -11.38
N CYS A 196 4.97 22.53 -11.95
CA CYS A 196 3.73 22.76 -12.69
C CYS A 196 4.07 23.53 -13.99
N PRO A 197 4.10 22.89 -15.18
CA PRO A 197 3.64 21.53 -15.50
C PRO A 197 4.47 20.42 -14.83
N ALA A 198 3.82 19.28 -14.58
CA ALA A 198 4.40 18.17 -13.83
C ALA A 198 5.55 17.47 -14.60
N LYS A 199 6.69 17.35 -13.92
CA LYS A 199 7.85 16.55 -14.29
C LYS A 199 7.87 15.27 -13.45
N TYR A 200 8.11 14.13 -14.09
CA TYR A 200 8.21 12.83 -13.44
C TYR A 200 9.64 12.32 -13.53
N MET A 201 10.21 11.90 -12.40
CA MET A 201 11.59 11.44 -12.28
C MET A 201 11.64 10.16 -11.47
N LEU A 202 12.62 9.29 -11.72
CA LEU A 202 12.84 8.12 -10.86
C LEU A 202 13.52 8.52 -9.56
N THR A 203 13.14 7.83 -8.50
CA THR A 203 13.90 7.80 -7.24
C THR A 203 14.95 6.70 -7.29
N GLN A 204 15.86 6.66 -6.32
CA GLN A 204 16.79 5.54 -6.17
C GLN A 204 16.06 4.18 -6.08
N GLU A 205 15.00 4.10 -5.27
CA GLU A 205 14.15 2.90 -5.18
C GLU A 205 13.50 2.56 -6.53
N GLY A 206 13.08 3.57 -7.30
CA GLY A 206 12.56 3.40 -8.65
C GLY A 206 13.58 2.81 -9.63
N HIS A 207 14.84 3.25 -9.56
CA HIS A 207 15.93 2.69 -10.37
C HIS A 207 16.22 1.22 -10.03
N GLU A 208 16.25 0.87 -8.75
CA GLU A 208 16.41 -0.51 -8.30
C GLU A 208 15.24 -1.39 -8.74
N ALA A 209 14.01 -0.92 -8.54
CA ALA A 209 12.81 -1.63 -8.97
C ALA A 209 12.76 -1.84 -10.49
N ALA A 210 13.15 -0.84 -11.28
CA ALA A 210 13.22 -0.95 -12.74
C ALA A 210 14.27 -1.98 -13.19
N ARG A 211 15.46 -1.96 -12.59
CA ARG A 211 16.51 -2.96 -12.87
C ARG A 211 16.04 -4.38 -12.54
N GLU A 212 15.44 -4.58 -11.36
CA GLU A 212 14.92 -5.89 -10.97
C GLU A 212 13.78 -6.37 -11.90
N CYS A 213 12.90 -5.46 -12.33
CA CYS A 213 11.86 -5.73 -13.31
C CYS A 213 12.45 -6.25 -14.63
N LEU A 214 13.55 -5.67 -15.11
CA LEU A 214 14.25 -6.11 -16.32
C LEU A 214 14.92 -7.49 -16.11
N THR A 215 15.62 -7.71 -15.00
CA THR A 215 16.30 -8.99 -14.72
C THR A 215 15.31 -10.16 -14.62
N ARG A 216 14.17 -9.96 -13.94
CA ARG A 216 13.07 -10.95 -13.88
C ARG A 216 12.48 -11.21 -15.26
N SER A 217 12.47 -10.20 -16.12
CA SER A 217 11.94 -10.33 -17.48
C SER A 217 12.90 -11.07 -18.44
N GLY A 218 14.22 -11.05 -18.17
CA GLY A 218 15.26 -11.71 -18.95
C GLY A 218 15.41 -13.21 -18.67
N SER A 219 15.08 -13.68 -17.46
CA SER A 219 15.20 -15.09 -17.06
C SER A 219 14.13 -16.03 -17.66
N GLY A 220 13.41 -15.58 -18.69
CA GLY A 220 12.34 -16.34 -19.34
C GLY A 220 12.51 -16.50 -20.86
N ARG A 221 13.69 -16.20 -21.41
CA ARG A 221 13.98 -16.27 -22.86
C ARG A 221 15.10 -17.23 -23.25
N SER A 222 15.38 -18.26 -22.45
CA SER A 222 16.25 -19.38 -22.83
C SER A 222 15.46 -20.68 -22.92
N HIS A 223 14.46 -20.75 -23.80
CA HIS A 223 14.04 -22.00 -24.46
C HIS A 223 13.03 -21.72 -25.58
N ARG A 224 13.48 -21.23 -26.74
CA ARG A 224 12.86 -21.60 -28.03
C ARG A 224 13.80 -21.32 -29.19
N GLU A 225 14.90 -22.07 -29.23
CA GLU A 225 15.45 -22.51 -30.50
C GLU A 225 14.96 -23.93 -30.77
N ARG A 226 14.46 -24.12 -31.99
CA ARG A 226 14.22 -25.35 -32.77
C ARG A 226 12.77 -25.55 -33.21
N GLY A 227 12.67 -25.78 -34.52
CA GLY A 227 11.49 -26.06 -35.32
C GLY A 227 11.52 -25.19 -36.56
#